data_AF-A0A6L8KSI0-F1
#
_entry.id   AF-A0A6L8KSI0-F1
#
_cell.length_a   1.000
_cell.length_b   1.000
_cell.length_c   1.000
_cell.angle_alpha   90.00
_cell.angle_beta   90.00
_cell.angle_gamma   90.00
#
_symmetry.space_group_name_H-M   'P 1'
#
loop_
_entity.id
_entity.type
_entity.pdbx_description
1 polymer ?
#
loop_
_entity_poly.entity_id
_entity_poly.type
_entity_poly.pdbx_seq_one_letter_code
_entity_poly.pdbx_strand_id
1 'polypeptide(L)'
;MNGNETLHQSNLPRSPAQDAYDKICEELRQIIREIRARPSDSIVRRKDIKGRCGRAIPTTYLDIAKGVFPPPFAIGARAVGFSANELDAWIAARSYASRSIVPVDMKAFVTLLVQSRKKQLRPTQQAMPTAD
;
A
#
# COMPACT_ATOMS: atom_id res chain seq x y z
N MET A 1 35.87 -16.22 40.92
CA MET A 1 34.69 -15.42 40.52
C MET A 1 35.18 -14.29 39.63
N ASN A 2 34.37 -13.96 38.63
CA ASN A 2 34.47 -12.83 37.67
C ASN A 2 35.13 -13.14 36.32
N GLY A 3 34.35 -13.81 35.46
CA GLY A 3 34.47 -13.69 34.01
C GLY A 3 33.29 -12.86 33.51
N ASN A 4 33.51 -11.54 33.35
CA ASN A 4 32.66 -10.67 32.56
C ASN A 4 33.52 -10.19 31.39
N GLU A 5 33.01 -10.29 30.17
CA GLU A 5 32.98 -9.22 29.16
C GLU A 5 32.50 -9.82 27.83
N THR A 6 31.18 -9.83 27.61
CA THR A 6 30.42 -8.81 26.88
C THR A 6 30.57 -8.94 25.35
N LEU A 7 29.48 -9.42 24.76
CA LEU A 7 29.16 -9.50 23.33
C LEU A 7 29.47 -8.17 22.61
N HIS A 8 30.46 -8.15 21.71
CA HIS A 8 30.59 -7.05 20.75
C HIS A 8 29.68 -7.28 19.55
N GLN A 9 28.65 -6.43 19.50
CA GLN A 9 27.63 -6.32 18.49
C GLN A 9 28.21 -6.04 17.09
N SER A 10 27.59 -6.66 16.09
CA SER A 10 27.78 -6.45 14.67
C SER A 10 27.46 -5.01 14.24
N ASN A 11 28.49 -4.19 14.02
CA ASN A 11 28.39 -2.93 13.28
C ASN A 11 29.27 -3.03 12.02
N LEU A 12 28.73 -3.66 10.98
CA LEU A 12 29.32 -3.66 9.64
C LEU A 12 28.83 -2.40 8.90
N PRO A 13 29.69 -1.64 8.20
CA PRO A 13 29.29 -0.44 7.47
C PRO A 13 28.23 -0.78 6.41
N ARG A 14 27.15 0.01 6.37
CA ARG A 14 26.06 -0.16 5.42
C ARG A 14 26.56 0.12 4.00
N SER A 15 26.10 -0.69 3.04
CA SER A 15 26.42 -0.51 1.62
C SER A 15 25.59 0.65 1.03
N PRO A 16 26.13 1.43 0.07
CA PRO A 16 25.37 2.44 -0.66
C PRO A 16 24.06 1.90 -1.31
N ALA A 17 24.04 0.61 -1.64
CA ALA A 17 22.83 -0.06 -2.15
C ALA A 17 21.78 -0.28 -1.05
N GLN A 18 22.22 -0.52 0.19
CA GLN A 18 21.35 -0.68 1.35
C GLN A 18 20.74 0.68 1.75
N ASP A 19 21.53 1.75 1.72
CA ASP A 19 21.03 3.11 1.98
C ASP A 19 20.00 3.55 0.93
N ALA A 20 20.22 3.19 -0.34
CA ALA A 20 19.24 3.43 -1.40
C ALA A 20 17.94 2.62 -1.20
N TYR A 21 18.05 1.36 -0.77
CA TYR A 21 16.90 0.52 -0.43
C TYR A 21 16.11 1.09 0.75
N ASP A 22 16.79 1.50 1.82
CA ASP A 22 16.16 2.08 3.01
C ASP A 22 15.45 3.41 2.67
N LYS A 23 16.07 4.24 1.82
CA LYS A 23 15.44 5.46 1.30
C LYS A 23 14.17 5.14 0.50
N ILE A 24 14.20 4.14 -0.38
CA ILE A 24 13.02 3.69 -1.14
C ILE A 24 11.91 3.23 -0.20
N CYS A 25 12.24 2.44 0.81
CA CYS A 25 11.28 2.03 1.81
C CYS A 25 10.65 3.22 2.52
N GLU A 26 11.43 4.26 2.81
CA GLU A 26 10.91 5.47 3.45
C GLU A 26 9.99 6.29 2.54
N GLU A 27 10.34 6.46 1.27
CA GLU A 27 9.47 7.12 0.28
C GLU A 27 8.13 6.38 0.15
N LEU A 28 8.15 5.04 0.11
CA LEU A 28 6.94 4.23 0.08
C LEU A 28 6.11 4.38 1.36
N ARG A 29 6.75 4.47 2.53
CA ARG A 29 6.05 4.74 3.80
C ARG A 29 5.43 6.12 3.83
N GLN A 30 6.10 7.13 3.29
CA GLN A 30 5.57 8.49 3.21
C GLN A 30 4.33 8.55 2.32
N ILE A 31 4.35 7.88 1.16
CA ILE A 31 3.18 7.73 0.29
C ILE A 31 1.99 7.12 1.06
N ILE A 32 2.22 6.07 1.84
CA ILE A 32 1.18 5.44 2.67
C ILE A 32 0.62 6.42 3.71
N ARG A 33 1.48 7.22 4.35
CA ARG A 33 1.09 8.20 5.38
C ARG A 33 0.21 9.31 4.78
N GLU A 34 0.60 9.85 3.64
CA GLU A 34 -0.15 10.87 2.88
C GLU A 34 -1.55 10.41 2.50
N ILE A 35 -1.69 9.16 2.05
CA ILE A 35 -2.99 8.59 1.68
C ILE A 35 -3.91 8.48 2.89
N ARG A 36 -3.37 8.02 4.03
CA ARG A 36 -4.14 7.91 5.29
C ARG A 36 -4.67 9.25 5.79
N ALA A 37 -4.01 10.35 5.42
CA ALA A 37 -4.39 11.71 5.81
C ALA A 37 -5.42 12.36 4.87
N ARG A 38 -5.67 11.79 3.68
CA ARG A 38 -6.57 12.39 2.68
C ARG A 38 -8.03 11.93 2.90
N PRO A 39 -8.98 12.85 3.18
CA PRO A 39 -10.36 12.51 3.57
C PRO A 39 -11.31 12.18 2.40
N SER A 40 -10.89 12.29 1.14
CA SER A 40 -11.75 12.07 -0.03
C SER A 40 -11.47 10.72 -0.70
N ASP A 41 -12.28 9.70 -0.40
CA ASP A 41 -12.16 8.36 -1.01
C ASP A 41 -13.18 8.23 -2.15
N SER A 42 -12.89 8.85 -3.30
CA SER A 42 -13.76 8.72 -4.47
C SER A 42 -13.69 7.29 -5.02
N ILE A 43 -14.84 6.73 -5.43
CA ILE A 43 -14.92 5.34 -5.90
C ILE A 43 -14.78 5.30 -7.42
N VAL A 44 -13.81 4.54 -7.90
CA VAL A 44 -13.61 4.28 -9.33
C VAL A 44 -14.30 2.98 -9.71
N ARG A 45 -15.18 3.01 -10.72
CA ARG A 45 -15.88 1.82 -11.20
C ARG A 45 -15.00 1.04 -12.18
N ARG A 46 -15.30 -0.25 -12.33
CA ARG A 46 -14.56 -1.16 -13.24
C ARG A 46 -14.34 -0.59 -14.66
N LYS A 47 -15.36 0.07 -15.21
CA LYS A 47 -15.31 0.64 -16.57
C LYS A 47 -14.30 1.80 -16.71
N ASP A 48 -14.06 2.54 -15.63
CA ASP A 48 -13.24 3.76 -15.64
C ASP A 48 -11.76 3.46 -15.36
N ILE A 49 -11.43 2.24 -14.92
CA ILE A 49 -10.05 1.79 -14.63
C ILE A 49 -9.13 2.00 -15.83
N LYS A 50 -9.59 1.66 -17.05
CA LYS A 50 -8.75 1.77 -18.24
C LYS A 50 -8.32 3.21 -18.47
N GLY A 51 -9.24 4.16 -18.30
CA GLY A 51 -8.96 5.59 -18.44
C GLY A 51 -8.06 6.11 -17.32
N ARG A 52 -8.25 5.64 -16.09
CA ARG A 52 -7.49 6.14 -14.93
C ARG A 52 -6.09 5.55 -14.78
N CYS A 53 -5.93 4.24 -15.01
CA CYS A 53 -4.68 3.54 -14.77
C CYS A 53 -3.89 3.20 -16.04
N GLY A 54 -4.42 3.49 -17.23
CA GLY A 54 -3.79 3.12 -18.51
C GLY A 54 -3.63 1.60 -18.70
N ARG A 55 -4.35 0.79 -17.94
CA ARG A 55 -4.25 -0.68 -17.93
C ARG A 55 -5.49 -1.30 -18.55
N ALA A 56 -5.31 -2.31 -19.39
CA ALA A 56 -6.44 -3.08 -19.90
C ALA A 56 -7.11 -3.87 -18.76
N ILE A 57 -8.45 -3.93 -18.77
CA ILE A 57 -9.24 -4.58 -17.72
C ILE A 57 -8.81 -6.05 -17.48
N PRO A 58 -8.57 -6.90 -18.51
CA PRO A 58 -8.10 -8.27 -18.27
C PRO A 58 -6.76 -8.32 -17.55
N THR A 59 -5.85 -7.40 -17.89
CA THR A 59 -4.54 -7.30 -17.25
C THR A 59 -4.67 -6.83 -15.79
N THR A 60 -5.61 -5.92 -15.50
CA THR A 60 -5.90 -5.52 -14.12
C THR A 60 -6.33 -6.73 -13.28
N TYR A 61 -7.21 -7.60 -13.78
CA TYR A 61 -7.62 -8.79 -13.03
C TYR A 61 -6.49 -9.81 -12.86
N LEU A 62 -5.61 -9.95 -13.85
CA LEU A 62 -4.40 -10.76 -13.70
C LEU A 62 -3.47 -10.20 -12.62
N ASP A 63 -3.30 -8.88 -12.57
CA ASP A 63 -2.45 -8.21 -11.57
C ASP A 63 -3.04 -8.29 -10.17
N ILE A 64 -4.38 -8.24 -10.05
CA ILE A 64 -5.10 -8.49 -8.78
C ILE A 64 -4.83 -9.93 -8.32
N ALA A 65 -4.93 -10.92 -9.21
CA ALA A 65 -4.65 -12.31 -8.88
C ALA A 65 -3.18 -12.52 -8.45
N LYS A 66 -2.25 -11.75 -9.04
CA LYS A 66 -0.83 -11.73 -8.65
C LYS A 66 -0.56 -10.94 -7.36
N GLY A 67 -1.54 -10.19 -6.86
CA GLY A 67 -1.41 -9.34 -5.68
C GLY A 67 -0.60 -8.06 -5.90
N VAL A 68 -0.36 -7.68 -7.15
CA VAL A 68 0.44 -6.48 -7.51
C VAL A 68 -0.45 -5.29 -7.89
N PHE A 69 -1.77 -5.41 -7.75
CA PHE A 69 -2.74 -4.34 -7.98
C PHE A 69 -3.79 -4.31 -6.86
N PRO A 70 -4.26 -3.12 -6.42
CA PRO A 70 -5.28 -3.01 -5.37
C PRO A 70 -6.56 -3.76 -5.72
N PRO A 71 -7.06 -4.66 -4.84
CA PRO A 71 -8.27 -5.41 -5.10
C PRO A 71 -9.52 -4.53 -4.95
N PRO A 72 -10.55 -4.78 -5.77
CA PRO A 72 -11.83 -4.08 -5.65
C PRO A 72 -12.53 -4.41 -4.33
N PHE A 73 -13.54 -3.60 -4.01
CA PHE A 73 -14.55 -3.90 -3.01
C PHE A 73 -15.95 -3.92 -3.63
N ALA A 74 -16.86 -4.68 -3.03
CA ALA A 74 -18.25 -4.71 -3.47
C ALA A 74 -18.96 -3.41 -3.07
N ILE A 75 -19.64 -2.78 -4.03
CA ILE A 75 -20.55 -1.64 -3.80
C ILE A 75 -22.01 -2.13 -3.77
N GLY A 76 -22.29 -3.29 -4.39
CA GLY A 76 -23.60 -3.92 -4.40
C GLY A 76 -23.55 -5.31 -5.02
N ALA A 77 -24.71 -5.97 -5.16
CA ALA A 77 -24.80 -7.38 -5.55
C ALA A 77 -24.08 -7.74 -6.87
N ARG A 78 -24.00 -6.79 -7.81
CA ARG A 78 -23.33 -6.97 -9.12
C ARG A 78 -22.27 -5.91 -9.40
N ALA A 79 -21.97 -5.05 -8.42
CA ALA A 79 -21.16 -3.86 -8.62
C ALA A 79 -19.91 -3.88 -7.74
N VAL A 80 -18.77 -3.56 -8.36
CA VAL A 80 -17.49 -3.39 -7.68
C VAL A 80 -16.92 -2.00 -7.90
N GLY A 81 -16.13 -1.57 -6.92
CA GLY A 81 -15.42 -0.29 -6.87
C GLY A 81 -13.97 -0.45 -6.45
N PHE A 82 -13.20 0.58 -6.74
CA PHE A 82 -11.81 0.73 -6.34
C PHE A 82 -11.65 2.07 -5.64
N SER A 83 -10.78 2.14 -4.64
CA SER A 83 -10.43 3.42 -4.02
C SER A 83 -9.59 4.21 -5.03
N ALA A 84 -10.01 5.42 -5.36
CA ALA A 84 -9.23 6.34 -6.19
C ALA A 84 -7.83 6.56 -5.62
N ASN A 85 -7.71 6.69 -4.31
CA ASN A 85 -6.44 6.97 -3.65
C ASN A 85 -5.48 5.76 -3.76
N GLU A 86 -5.99 4.54 -3.59
CA GLU A 86 -5.20 3.32 -3.79
C GLU A 86 -4.70 3.20 -5.24
N LEU A 87 -5.55 3.58 -6.21
CA LEU A 87 -5.18 3.58 -7.63
C LEU A 87 -4.12 4.63 -7.94
N ASP A 88 -4.29 5.86 -7.46
CA ASP A 88 -3.33 6.95 -7.69
C ASP A 88 -1.97 6.62 -7.05
N ALA A 89 -1.97 6.02 -5.86
CA ALA A 89 -0.77 5.53 -5.19
C ALA A 89 -0.07 4.41 -5.97
N TRP A 90 -0.86 3.47 -6.49
CA TRP A 90 -0.34 2.40 -7.35
C TRP A 90 0.31 2.95 -8.62
N ILE A 91 -0.30 3.96 -9.25
CA ILE A 91 0.29 4.66 -10.42
C ILE A 91 1.61 5.33 -10.04
N ALA A 92 1.65 6.04 -8.92
CA ALA A 92 2.87 6.68 -8.43
C ALA A 92 3.99 5.67 -8.17
N ALA A 93 3.69 4.57 -7.46
CA ALA A 93 4.66 3.50 -7.20
C ALA A 93 5.12 2.80 -8.49
N ARG A 94 4.23 2.61 -9.48
CA ARG A 94 4.60 2.06 -10.80
C ARG A 94 5.51 3.01 -11.57
N SER A 95 5.24 4.31 -11.54
CA SER A 95 6.11 5.33 -12.16
C SER A 95 7.49 5.31 -11.50
N TYR A 96 7.54 5.28 -10.17
CA TYR A 96 8.78 5.15 -9.41
C TYR A 96 9.55 3.88 -9.77
N ALA A 97 8.88 2.72 -9.73
CA ALA A 97 9.47 1.43 -10.06
C ALA A 97 10.02 1.38 -11.50
N SER A 98 9.35 2.03 -12.46
CA SER A 98 9.81 2.08 -13.86
C SER A 98 11.07 2.94 -14.07
N ARG A 99 11.38 3.83 -13.13
CA ARG A 99 12.52 4.77 -13.20
C ARG A 99 13.60 4.48 -12.15
N SER A 100 13.36 3.51 -11.27
CA SER A 100 14.28 3.10 -10.21
C SER A 100 15.19 1.99 -10.69
N ILE A 101 16.47 2.06 -10.31
CA ILE A 101 17.45 0.98 -10.52
C ILE A 101 17.22 -0.17 -9.52
N VAL A 102 16.63 0.15 -8.36
CA VAL A 102 16.34 -0.83 -7.31
C VAL A 102 14.97 -1.46 -7.58
N PRO A 103 14.85 -2.80 -7.50
CA PRO A 103 13.59 -3.50 -7.68
C PRO A 103 12.58 -3.11 -6.58
N VAL A 104 11.39 -2.69 -7.00
CA VAL A 104 10.29 -2.37 -6.09
C VAL A 104 9.37 -3.58 -5.97
N ASP A 105 9.20 -4.10 -4.76
CA ASP A 105 8.20 -5.13 -4.48
C ASP A 105 6.79 -4.52 -4.45
N MET A 106 6.14 -4.53 -5.61
CA MET A 106 4.77 -4.04 -5.77
C MET A 106 3.75 -4.83 -4.96
N LYS A 107 3.99 -6.11 -4.65
CA LYS A 107 3.08 -6.95 -3.87
C LYS A 107 3.11 -6.55 -2.40
N ALA A 108 4.31 -6.33 -1.85
CA ALA A 108 4.48 -5.79 -0.51
C ALA A 108 3.82 -4.40 -0.38
N PHE A 109 4.06 -3.52 -1.35
CA PHE A 109 3.44 -2.19 -1.39
C PHE A 109 1.90 -2.24 -1.41
N VAL A 110 1.31 -3.04 -2.30
CA VAL A 110 -0.16 -3.19 -2.39
C VAL A 110 -0.74 -3.78 -1.10
N THR A 111 -0.05 -4.74 -0.48
CA THR A 111 -0.48 -5.33 0.79
C THR A 111 -0.60 -4.25 1.88
N LEU A 112 0.40 -3.36 1.99
CA LEU A 112 0.39 -2.27 2.96
C LEU A 112 -0.67 -1.20 2.67
N LEU A 113 -0.91 -0.90 1.39
CA LEU A 113 -2.01 -0.01 0.97
C LEU A 113 -3.36 -0.56 1.43
N VAL A 114 -3.66 -1.82 1.10
CA VAL A 114 -4.97 -2.44 1.39
C VAL A 114 -5.21 -2.64 2.87
N GLN A 115 -4.16 -2.92 3.65
CA GLN A 115 -4.26 -2.99 5.12
C GLN A 115 -4.73 -1.67 5.73
N SER A 116 -4.31 -0.54 5.15
CA SER A 116 -4.71 0.80 5.62
C SER A 116 -6.22 1.02 5.44
N ARG A 117 -6.80 0.57 4.32
CA ARG A 117 -8.26 0.60 4.07
C ARG A 117 -9.04 -0.25 5.08
N LYS A 118 -8.59 -1.47 5.40
CA LYS A 118 -9.25 -2.35 6.40
C LYS A 118 -9.27 -1.77 7.82
N LYS A 119 -8.37 -0.83 8.13
CA LYS A 119 -8.37 -0.11 9.41
C LYS A 119 -9.42 1.00 9.41
N GLN A 120 -9.60 1.72 8.30
CA GLN A 120 -10.59 2.79 8.17
C GLN A 120 -12.04 2.29 8.01
N LEU A 121 -12.25 1.06 7.57
CA LEU A 121 -13.58 0.42 7.58
C LEU A 121 -14.01 -0.10 8.96
N ARG A 122 -13.12 -0.02 9.98
CA ARG A 122 -13.42 -0.38 11.38
C ARG A 122 -13.25 0.82 12.33
N PRO A 123 -14.11 1.83 12.21
CA PRO A 123 -14.53 2.60 13.38
C PRO A 123 -16.05 2.67 13.49
N THR A 124 -16.55 2.44 14.71
CA THR A 124 -17.97 2.45 15.19
C THR A 124 -18.63 1.08 15.35
N GLN A 125 -18.05 0.24 16.21
CA GLN A 125 -18.85 -0.57 17.13
C GLN A 125 -18.31 -0.32 18.53
N GLN A 126 -18.58 0.86 19.10
CA GLN A 126 -18.49 1.10 20.53
C GLN A 126 -19.37 2.30 20.91
N ALA A 127 -20.33 2.01 21.80
CA ALA A 127 -21.25 2.89 22.51
C ALA A 127 -22.43 3.53 21.73
N MET A 128 -23.54 2.78 21.63
CA MET A 128 -24.84 3.41 21.92
C MET A 128 -24.96 3.47 23.45
N PRO A 129 -25.10 4.65 24.08
CA PRO A 129 -25.65 4.69 25.42
C PRO A 129 -27.11 4.26 25.31
N THR A 130 -27.44 3.12 25.89
CA THR A 130 -28.82 2.75 26.18
C THR A 130 -29.37 3.84 27.10
N ALA A 131 -30.31 4.64 26.59
CA ALA A 131 -31.15 5.47 27.43
C ALA A 131 -32.19 4.55 28.07
N ASP A 132 -32.08 4.36 29.39
CA ASP A 132 -33.17 4.42 30.38
C ASP A 132 -32.56 4.34 31.80
#